data_AF-A0A0G0B734-F1
#
_entry.id   AF-A0A0G0B734-F1
#
_cell.length_a   1.000
_cell.length_b   1.000
_cell.length_c   1.000
_cell.angle_alpha   90.00
_cell.angle_beta   90.00
_cell.angle_gamma   90.00
#
_symmetry.space_group_name_H-M   'P 1'
#
loop_
_entity.id
_entity.type
_entity.pdbx_description
1 polymer ?
#
loop_
_entity_poly.entity_id
_entity_poly.type
_entity_poly.pdbx_seq_one_letter_code
_entity_poly.pdbx_strand_id
1 'polypeptide(L)'
;MGLETFILSMLEFISNIDFDLFSIILGMVLILFWLVMIGWVWIDSGERTSKTSKRLIYLFLIIFLNIPGLVIYLIVRPSETIEQIYWADLERRYLKYETSDLGDCSKCGHQLLPGFVFCSNCGNEIKLRCPKCGVLMSKDFKFCSNCGNQLRERALTEEQYPNVTVMEQQIQATKEHATQTVESKRTRYKTGKSFVVKLGESIISLVRKAKESIPTKIVLEDTLEKRKENSEKEHEKNRVQSVQNRKKKNRKKKKR
;
A
#
# COMPACT_ATOMS: atom_id res chain seq x y z
N MET A 1 -19.24 56.57 40.95
CA MET A 1 -19.08 57.45 39.78
C MET A 1 -18.00 56.99 38.78
N GLY A 2 -17.60 55.70 38.77
CA GLY A 2 -16.57 55.20 37.83
C GLY A 2 -17.09 54.27 36.72
N LEU A 3 -18.25 53.64 36.92
CA LEU A 3 -18.83 52.72 35.93
C LEU A 3 -19.59 53.46 34.84
N GLU A 4 -20.35 54.50 35.18
CA GLU A 4 -21.11 55.29 34.21
C GLU A 4 -20.18 56.03 33.23
N THR A 5 -19.13 56.66 33.74
CA THR A 5 -18.11 57.34 32.91
C THR A 5 -17.32 56.36 32.04
N PHE A 6 -17.00 55.18 32.56
CA PHE A 6 -16.37 54.10 31.79
C PHE A 6 -17.29 53.57 30.68
N ILE A 7 -18.58 53.35 30.98
CA ILE A 7 -19.56 52.89 29.99
C ILE A 7 -19.77 53.96 28.92
N LEU A 8 -19.89 55.23 29.29
CA LEU A 8 -20.05 56.33 28.34
C LEU A 8 -18.80 56.53 27.48
N SER A 9 -17.60 56.42 28.06
CA SER A 9 -16.33 56.45 27.34
C SER A 9 -16.22 55.29 26.33
N MET A 10 -16.64 54.08 26.70
CA MET A 10 -16.67 52.93 25.80
C MET A 10 -17.71 53.09 24.69
N LEU A 11 -18.86 53.69 24.99
CA LEU A 11 -19.94 53.93 24.02
C LEU A 11 -19.57 55.02 23.01
N GLU A 12 -18.93 56.10 23.45
CA GLU A 12 -18.36 57.14 22.58
C GLU A 12 -17.23 56.59 21.72
N PHE A 13 -16.38 55.71 22.26
CA PHE A 13 -15.34 55.04 21.48
C PHE A 13 -15.94 54.17 20.38
N ILE A 14 -16.99 53.38 20.68
CA ILE A 14 -17.70 52.56 19.68
C ILE A 14 -18.40 53.43 18.63
N SER A 15 -18.96 54.57 19.03
CA SER A 15 -19.66 55.50 18.13
C SER A 15 -18.72 56.25 17.18
N ASN A 16 -17.47 56.48 17.59
CA ASN A 16 -16.46 57.20 16.80
C ASN A 16 -15.61 56.29 15.92
N ILE A 17 -15.85 54.98 15.92
CA ILE A 17 -15.18 54.06 14.99
C ILE A 17 -15.81 54.24 13.61
N ASP A 18 -15.00 54.71 12.66
CA ASP A 18 -15.33 54.62 11.24
C ASP A 18 -15.46 53.13 10.86
N PHE A 19 -16.71 52.67 10.73
CA PHE A 19 -17.03 51.28 10.38
C PHE A 19 -16.32 50.83 9.09
N ASP A 20 -16.07 51.75 8.16
CA ASP A 20 -15.34 51.50 6.93
C ASP A 20 -13.87 51.14 7.18
N LEU A 21 -13.14 51.94 7.97
CA LEU A 21 -11.74 51.65 8.31
C LEU A 21 -11.62 50.36 9.11
N PHE A 22 -12.51 50.15 10.08
CA PHE A 22 -12.55 48.95 10.89
C PHE A 22 -12.80 47.69 10.05
N SER A 23 -13.74 47.75 9.09
CA SER A 23 -14.06 46.63 8.21
C SER A 23 -12.88 46.27 7.29
N ILE A 24 -12.14 47.26 6.80
CA ILE A 24 -10.94 47.06 5.97
C ILE A 24 -9.82 46.39 6.78
N ILE A 25 -9.54 46.89 7.99
CA ILE A 25 -8.51 46.33 8.87
C ILE A 25 -8.87 44.88 9.24
N LEU A 26 -10.12 44.64 9.64
CA LEU A 26 -10.60 43.30 9.97
C LEU A 26 -10.50 42.34 8.79
N GLY A 27 -10.89 42.78 7.59
CA GLY A 27 -10.78 42.02 6.35
C GLY A 27 -9.33 41.64 6.04
N MET A 28 -8.40 42.58 6.15
CA MET A 28 -6.97 42.34 5.94
C MET A 28 -6.40 41.31 6.92
N VAL A 29 -6.77 41.40 8.20
CA VAL A 29 -6.34 40.43 9.23
C VAL A 29 -6.91 39.05 8.94
N LEU A 30 -8.19 38.96 8.56
CA LEU A 30 -8.82 37.69 8.20
C LEU A 30 -8.18 37.06 6.96
N ILE A 31 -7.86 37.85 5.93
CA ILE A 31 -7.17 37.38 4.73
C ILE A 31 -5.76 36.87 5.07
N LEU A 32 -5.00 37.62 5.89
CA LEU A 32 -3.67 37.20 6.33
C LEU A 32 -3.72 35.88 7.10
N PHE A 33 -4.65 35.76 8.05
CA PHE A 33 -4.89 34.52 8.78
C PHE A 33 -5.21 33.36 7.83
N TRP A 34 -6.03 33.64 6.81
CA TRP A 34 -6.41 32.65 5.83
C TRP A 34 -5.23 32.19 4.97
N LEU A 35 -4.36 33.11 4.52
CA LEU A 35 -3.12 32.78 3.81
C LEU A 35 -2.17 31.92 4.66
N VAL A 36 -2.04 32.22 5.95
CA VAL A 36 -1.25 31.40 6.89
C VAL A 36 -1.82 29.98 6.97
N MET A 37 -3.14 29.84 7.04
CA MET A 37 -3.80 28.54 7.06
C MET A 37 -3.59 27.73 5.77
N ILE A 38 -3.67 28.36 4.60
CA ILE A 38 -3.34 27.70 3.32
C ILE A 38 -1.88 27.23 3.33
N GLY A 39 -0.96 28.10 3.75
CA GLY A 39 0.46 27.79 3.82
C GLY A 39 0.75 26.63 4.76
N TRP A 40 0.12 26.62 5.94
CA TRP A 40 0.20 25.52 6.90
C TRP A 40 -0.30 24.20 6.29
N VAL A 41 -1.44 24.21 5.59
CA VAL A 41 -1.96 22.99 4.93
C VAL A 41 -1.04 22.52 3.81
N TRP A 42 -0.40 23.44 3.07
CA TRP A 42 0.51 23.07 2.00
C TRP A 42 1.77 22.34 2.49
N ILE A 43 2.37 22.82 3.59
CA ILE A 43 3.52 22.15 4.22
C ILE A 43 3.08 20.82 4.85
N ASP A 44 1.98 20.85 5.59
CA ASP A 44 1.46 19.73 6.35
C ASP A 44 1.00 18.55 5.47
N SER A 45 0.37 18.85 4.33
CA SER A 45 0.00 17.85 3.33
C SER A 45 1.21 17.29 2.58
N GLY A 46 2.30 18.06 2.49
CA GLY A 46 3.56 17.64 1.87
C GLY A 46 4.28 16.54 2.66
N GLU A 47 4.25 16.63 4.00
CA GLU A 47 4.84 15.61 4.89
C GLU A 47 4.08 14.28 4.85
N ARG A 48 2.81 14.30 4.45
CA ARG A 48 1.89 13.14 4.47
C ARG A 48 1.65 12.53 3.11
N THR A 49 1.86 13.28 2.02
CA THR A 49 1.51 12.81 0.68
C THR A 49 2.47 13.33 -0.38
N SER A 50 3.05 12.39 -1.12
CA SER A 50 3.97 12.69 -2.22
C SER A 50 3.25 13.19 -3.48
N LYS A 51 1.98 12.82 -3.67
CA LYS A 51 1.22 13.17 -4.88
C LYS A 51 0.72 14.62 -4.83
N THR A 52 1.21 15.45 -5.75
CA THR A 52 0.82 16.87 -5.88
C THR A 52 -0.69 17.04 -6.10
N SER A 53 -1.36 16.10 -6.79
CA SER A 53 -2.80 16.18 -7.05
C SER A 53 -3.64 16.20 -5.77
N LYS A 54 -3.31 15.37 -4.79
CA LYS A 54 -4.00 15.34 -3.49
C LYS A 54 -3.76 16.63 -2.70
N ARG A 55 -2.54 17.17 -2.77
CA ARG A 55 -2.19 18.46 -2.12
C ARG A 55 -3.03 19.59 -2.69
N LEU A 56 -3.16 19.67 -4.02
CA LEU A 56 -4.01 20.66 -4.69
C LEU A 56 -5.49 20.51 -4.33
N ILE A 57 -6.00 19.27 -4.23
CA ILE A 57 -7.38 19.02 -3.80
C ILE A 57 -7.64 19.56 -2.39
N TYR A 58 -6.72 19.34 -1.44
CA TYR A 58 -6.87 19.88 -0.09
C TYR A 58 -6.84 21.42 -0.07
N LEU A 59 -5.94 22.04 -0.84
CA LEU A 59 -5.92 23.51 -0.96
C LEU A 59 -7.22 24.04 -1.55
N PHE A 60 -7.71 23.44 -2.64
CA PHE A 60 -8.95 23.86 -3.28
C PHE A 60 -10.15 23.72 -2.34
N LEU A 61 -10.19 22.63 -1.57
CA LEU A 61 -11.22 22.36 -0.58
C LEU A 61 -11.27 23.45 0.49
N ILE A 62 -10.10 23.91 0.96
CA ILE A 62 -10.03 25.00 1.94
C ILE A 62 -10.41 26.32 1.26
N ILE A 63 -9.92 26.63 0.05
CA ILE A 63 -10.24 27.87 -0.69
C ILE A 63 -11.74 28.02 -0.91
N PHE A 64 -12.42 26.94 -1.28
CA PHE A 64 -13.84 26.99 -1.57
C PHE A 64 -14.71 26.95 -0.31
N LEU A 65 -14.32 26.16 0.69
CA LEU A 65 -15.15 25.84 1.84
C LEU A 65 -14.68 26.50 3.15
N ASN A 66 -13.63 27.34 3.11
CA ASN A 66 -13.06 28.09 4.24
C ASN A 66 -12.86 27.24 5.52
N ILE A 67 -13.56 27.61 6.60
CA ILE A 67 -13.49 26.95 7.91
C ILE A 67 -14.01 25.50 7.84
N PRO A 68 -15.21 25.21 7.30
CA PRO A 68 -15.65 23.84 7.04
C PRO A 68 -14.62 23.01 6.26
N GLY A 69 -13.94 23.65 5.30
CA GLY A 69 -12.90 23.01 4.50
C GLY A 69 -11.73 22.53 5.35
N LEU A 70 -11.28 23.36 6.29
CA LEU A 70 -10.22 23.00 7.22
C LEU A 70 -10.63 21.86 8.17
N VAL A 71 -11.88 21.84 8.63
CA VAL A 71 -12.39 20.73 9.46
C VAL A 71 -12.39 19.42 8.68
N ILE A 72 -12.87 19.43 7.44
CA ILE A 72 -12.86 18.26 6.57
C ILE A 72 -11.42 17.83 6.28
N TYR A 73 -10.50 18.77 6.06
CA TYR A 73 -9.08 18.48 5.91
C TYR A 73 -8.55 17.72 7.12
N LEU A 74 -8.77 18.19 8.34
CA LEU A 74 -8.29 17.52 9.56
C LEU A 74 -8.86 16.11 9.72
N ILE A 75 -10.06 15.83 9.21
CA ILE A 75 -10.67 14.49 9.24
C ILE A 75 -10.09 13.56 8.16
N VAL A 76 -9.91 14.06 6.94
CA VAL A 76 -9.43 13.26 5.79
C VAL A 76 -7.91 13.09 5.80
N ARG A 77 -7.19 14.02 6.44
CA ARG A 77 -5.73 14.04 6.54
C ARG A 77 -5.20 12.70 7.07
N PRO A 78 -4.24 12.08 6.37
CA PRO A 78 -3.59 10.86 6.85
C PRO A 78 -2.94 11.06 8.23
N SER A 79 -3.10 10.09 9.12
CA SER A 79 -2.53 10.15 10.48
C SER A 79 -1.02 9.95 10.50
N GLU A 80 -0.48 9.17 9.56
CA GLU A 80 0.96 8.87 9.46
C GLU A 80 1.65 9.74 8.41
N THR A 81 2.88 10.17 8.73
CA THR A 81 3.75 10.86 7.77
C THR A 81 4.48 9.85 6.88
N ILE A 82 4.97 10.32 5.73
CA ILE A 82 5.73 9.46 4.81
C ILE A 82 6.99 8.89 5.49
N GLU A 83 7.61 9.69 6.35
CA GLU A 83 8.81 9.32 7.09
C GLU A 83 8.53 8.23 8.14
N GLN A 84 7.41 8.32 8.88
CA GLN A 84 6.98 7.26 9.79
C GLN A 84 6.73 5.94 9.07
N ILE A 85 6.03 5.97 7.93
CA ILE A 85 5.77 4.78 7.11
C ILE A 85 7.09 4.17 6.63
N TYR A 86 8.04 5.02 6.22
CA TYR A 86 9.35 4.61 5.77
C TYR A 86 10.15 3.90 6.88
N TRP A 87 10.24 4.50 8.07
CA TRP A 87 10.93 3.89 9.20
C TRP A 87 10.28 2.58 9.63
N ALA A 88 8.95 2.52 9.67
CA ALA A 88 8.22 1.31 10.01
C ALA A 88 8.44 0.18 8.98
N ASP A 89 8.62 0.51 7.70
CA ASP A 89 8.98 -0.48 6.67
C ASP A 89 10.44 -0.93 6.79
N LEU A 90 11.35 0.01 7.07
CA LEU A 90 12.76 -0.30 7.27
C LEU A 90 12.99 -1.21 8.48
N GLU A 91 12.33 -0.91 9.60
CA GLU A 91 12.35 -1.74 10.81
C GLU A 91 11.82 -3.15 10.53
N ARG A 92 10.70 -3.27 9.81
CA ARG A 92 10.17 -4.57 9.36
C ARG A 92 11.17 -5.36 8.53
N ARG A 93 11.89 -4.70 7.63
CA ARG A 93 12.95 -5.34 6.80
C ARG A 93 14.14 -5.75 7.65
N TYR A 94 14.56 -4.92 8.60
CA TYR A 94 15.66 -5.21 9.51
C TYR A 94 15.36 -6.43 10.39
N LEU A 95 14.18 -6.46 11.03
CA LEU A 95 13.75 -7.58 11.86
C LEU A 95 13.64 -8.88 11.05
N LYS A 96 13.18 -8.79 9.79
CA LYS A 96 13.16 -9.94 8.88
C LYS A 96 14.56 -10.44 8.52
N TYR A 97 15.53 -9.54 8.38
CA TYR A 97 16.93 -9.92 8.12
C TYR A 97 17.56 -10.61 9.32
N GLU A 98 17.38 -10.05 10.53
CA GLU A 98 17.89 -10.63 11.77
C GLU A 98 17.31 -12.03 12.04
N THR A 99 16.02 -12.22 11.76
CA THR A 99 15.38 -13.54 11.87
C THR A 99 15.70 -14.48 10.71
N SER A 100 16.20 -13.99 9.57
CA SER A 100 16.53 -14.84 8.41
C SER A 100 17.77 -15.70 8.61
N ASP A 101 18.66 -15.31 9.53
CA ASP A 101 19.82 -16.13 9.92
C ASP A 101 19.43 -17.30 10.84
N LEU A 102 18.23 -17.25 11.44
CA LEU A 102 17.70 -18.32 12.26
C LEU A 102 16.88 -19.27 11.37
N GLY A 103 17.29 -20.53 11.32
CA GLY A 103 16.54 -21.58 10.64
C GLY A 103 15.55 -22.25 11.59
N ASP A 104 14.49 -22.83 11.06
CA ASP A 104 13.58 -23.68 11.86
C ASP A 104 13.88 -25.17 11.63
N CYS A 105 13.65 -25.99 12.65
CA CYS A 105 13.80 -27.43 12.52
C CYS A 105 12.70 -28.01 11.61
N SER A 106 13.10 -28.66 10.51
CA SER A 106 12.18 -29.33 9.58
C SER A 106 11.30 -30.44 10.19
N LYS A 107 11.66 -30.95 11.38
CA LYS A 107 10.92 -32.01 12.07
C LYS A 107 9.92 -31.49 13.11
N CYS A 108 10.27 -30.44 13.86
CA CYS A 108 9.46 -29.98 15.01
C CYS A 108 9.13 -28.47 15.01
N GLY A 109 9.67 -27.69 14.07
CA GLY A 109 9.46 -26.24 14.00
C GLY A 109 10.16 -25.42 15.09
N HIS A 110 11.02 -26.03 15.91
CA HIS A 110 11.79 -25.28 16.90
C HIS A 110 12.85 -24.41 16.22
N GLN A 111 12.99 -23.17 16.67
CA GLN A 111 13.93 -22.21 16.11
C GLN A 111 15.37 -22.60 16.46
N LEU A 112 16.24 -22.60 15.46
CA LEU A 112 17.63 -23.05 15.55
C LEU A 112 18.57 -21.86 15.49
N LEU A 113 19.51 -21.82 16.42
CA LEU A 113 20.59 -20.82 16.40
C LEU A 113 21.67 -21.22 15.39
N PRO A 114 22.41 -20.23 14.84
CA PRO A 114 23.56 -20.51 13.99
C PRO A 114 24.58 -21.38 14.73
N GLY A 115 25.20 -22.31 14.00
CA GLY A 115 26.24 -23.21 14.54
C GLY A 115 25.76 -24.61 14.97
N PHE A 116 24.49 -24.82 15.30
CA PHE A 116 23.99 -26.11 15.80
C PHE A 116 24.06 -27.22 14.72
N VAL A 117 24.40 -28.44 15.13
CA VAL A 117 24.43 -29.64 14.25
C VAL A 117 23.21 -30.53 14.49
N PHE A 118 22.69 -30.54 15.72
CA PHE A 118 21.48 -31.24 16.14
C PHE A 118 20.48 -30.25 16.73
N CYS A 119 19.19 -30.52 16.56
CA CYS A 119 18.12 -29.74 17.19
C CYS A 119 18.10 -29.98 18.71
N SER A 120 18.10 -28.90 19.49
CA SER A 120 18.01 -28.92 20.96
C SER A 120 16.70 -29.52 21.48
N ASN A 121 15.60 -29.40 20.74
CA ASN A 121 14.27 -29.84 21.18
C ASN A 121 13.96 -31.30 20.79
N CYS A 122 14.27 -31.71 19.55
CA CYS A 122 13.88 -33.04 19.03
C CYS A 122 15.05 -33.97 18.68
N GLY A 123 16.30 -33.52 18.84
CA GLY A 123 17.50 -34.30 18.51
C GLY A 123 17.75 -34.55 17.03
N ASN A 124 16.91 -34.02 16.12
CA ASN A 124 17.09 -34.21 14.69
C ASN A 124 18.40 -33.57 14.20
N GLU A 125 19.16 -34.29 13.38
CA GLU A 125 20.39 -33.76 12.78
C GLU A 125 20.02 -32.80 11.63
N ILE A 126 20.42 -31.54 11.78
CA ILE A 126 20.02 -30.41 10.91
C ILE A 126 21.11 -30.02 9.90
N LYS A 127 22.37 -30.36 10.17
CA LYS A 127 23.50 -30.11 9.27
C LYS A 127 24.12 -31.43 8.81
N LEU A 128 24.67 -31.43 7.60
CA LEU A 128 25.45 -32.54 7.04
C LEU A 128 26.85 -32.06 6.66
N ARG A 129 27.81 -32.99 6.61
CA ARG A 129 29.15 -32.74 6.03
C ARG A 129 29.14 -33.08 4.55
N CYS A 130 29.68 -32.18 3.72
CA CYS A 130 29.85 -32.48 2.30
C CYS A 130 30.82 -33.65 2.10
N PRO A 131 30.46 -34.69 1.32
CA PRO A 131 31.35 -35.83 1.09
C PRO A 131 32.60 -35.46 0.26
N LYS A 132 32.56 -34.36 -0.51
CA LYS A 132 33.67 -33.94 -1.37
C LYS A 132 34.68 -33.02 -0.67
N CYS A 133 34.21 -32.05 0.12
CA CYS A 133 35.07 -31.03 0.74
C CYS A 133 35.01 -30.99 2.28
N GLY A 134 34.17 -31.82 2.92
CA GLY A 134 34.07 -31.90 4.38
C GLY A 134 33.34 -30.74 5.07
N VAL A 135 32.96 -29.68 4.35
CA VAL A 135 32.28 -28.50 4.94
C VAL A 135 30.89 -28.85 5.49
N LEU A 136 30.61 -28.37 6.71
CA LEU A 136 29.31 -28.47 7.39
C LEU A 136 28.31 -27.47 6.79
N MET A 137 27.14 -27.97 6.40
CA MET A 137 26.07 -27.17 5.77
C MET A 137 24.69 -27.66 6.19
N SER A 138 23.64 -26.85 6.01
CA SER A 138 22.26 -27.27 6.24
C SER A 138 21.86 -28.43 5.31
N LYS A 139 21.05 -29.37 5.81
CA LYS A 139 20.47 -30.46 5.01
C LYS A 139 19.53 -29.98 3.89
N ASP A 140 19.07 -28.73 3.95
CA ASP A 140 18.16 -28.15 2.94
C ASP A 140 18.88 -27.69 1.67
N PHE A 141 20.20 -27.55 1.71
CA PHE A 141 20.97 -27.16 0.53
C PHE A 141 21.04 -28.29 -0.50
N LYS A 142 20.64 -27.97 -1.74
CA LYS A 142 20.73 -28.90 -2.88
C LYS A 142 22.16 -29.09 -3.37
N PHE A 143 22.99 -28.06 -3.24
CA PHE A 143 24.38 -28.01 -3.67
C PHE A 143 25.26 -27.49 -2.54
N CYS A 144 26.51 -27.94 -2.52
CA CYS A 144 27.51 -27.40 -1.60
C CYS A 144 27.87 -25.96 -1.98
N SER A 145 27.72 -25.02 -1.04
CA SER A 145 28.08 -23.60 -1.23
C SER A 145 29.59 -23.37 -1.44
N ASN A 146 30.44 -24.29 -0.95
CA ASN A 146 31.90 -24.20 -1.10
C ASN A 146 32.42 -24.86 -2.39
N CYS A 147 32.06 -26.13 -2.64
CA CYS A 147 32.64 -26.92 -3.75
C CYS A 147 31.68 -27.23 -4.90
N GLY A 148 30.42 -26.81 -4.81
CA GLY A 148 29.39 -27.05 -5.84
C GLY A 148 28.89 -28.49 -5.96
N ASN A 149 29.36 -29.42 -5.13
CA ASN A 149 28.91 -30.82 -5.17
C ASN A 149 27.41 -30.93 -4.90
N GLN A 150 26.70 -31.72 -5.69
CA GLN A 150 25.28 -31.98 -5.46
C GLN A 150 25.11 -32.91 -4.26
N LEU A 151 24.33 -32.50 -3.27
CA LEU A 151 24.16 -33.22 -1.99
C LEU A 151 22.91 -34.10 -1.99
N ARG A 152 21.92 -33.72 -2.81
CA ARG A 152 20.68 -34.48 -3.03
C ARG A 152 20.49 -34.71 -4.51
N GLU A 153 20.33 -35.96 -4.89
CA GLU A 153 19.77 -36.31 -6.19
C GLU A 153 18.33 -35.80 -6.21
N ARG A 154 17.90 -35.12 -7.30
CA ARG A 154 16.49 -34.77 -7.43
C ARG A 154 15.74 -36.10 -7.52
N ALA A 155 14.93 -36.43 -6.52
CA ALA A 155 13.83 -37.35 -6.75
C ALA A 155 13.00 -36.72 -7.86
N LEU A 156 13.05 -37.31 -9.06
CA LEU A 156 12.15 -37.00 -10.16
C LEU A 156 10.77 -37.54 -9.77
N THR A 157 10.15 -36.94 -8.77
CA THR A 157 8.72 -37.07 -8.56
C THR A 157 8.09 -36.12 -9.57
N GLU A 158 7.39 -36.68 -10.56
CA GLU A 158 6.51 -35.89 -11.42
C GLU A 158 5.52 -35.14 -10.52
N GLU A 159 5.68 -33.83 -10.41
CA GLU A 159 4.70 -32.99 -9.73
C GLU A 159 3.44 -32.96 -10.59
N GLN A 160 2.44 -33.77 -10.23
CA GLN A 160 1.11 -33.72 -10.82
C GLN A 160 0.49 -32.35 -10.45
N TYR A 161 0.54 -31.39 -11.37
CA TYR A 161 -0.16 -30.12 -11.16
C TYR A 161 -1.67 -30.40 -11.18
N PRO A 162 -2.43 -29.96 -10.15
CA PRO A 162 -3.88 -30.15 -10.14
C PRO A 162 -4.49 -29.48 -11.38
N ASN A 163 -5.50 -30.12 -11.96
CA ASN A 163 -6.22 -29.56 -13.10
C ASN A 163 -6.84 -28.20 -12.70
N VAL A 164 -6.93 -27.26 -13.65
CA VAL A 164 -7.46 -25.90 -13.46
C VAL A 164 -8.81 -25.92 -12.73
N THR A 165 -9.65 -26.93 -13.01
CA THR A 165 -10.96 -27.12 -12.37
C THR A 165 -10.86 -27.39 -10.86
N VAL A 166 -9.86 -28.16 -10.44
CA VAL A 166 -9.61 -28.48 -9.02
C VAL A 166 -9.09 -27.25 -8.28
N MET A 167 -8.23 -26.45 -8.94
CA MET A 167 -7.76 -25.18 -8.39
C MET A 167 -8.90 -24.19 -8.16
N GLU A 168 -9.81 -24.06 -9.12
CA GLU A 168 -10.94 -23.14 -9.02
C GLU A 168 -11.92 -23.53 -7.89
N GLN A 169 -12.18 -24.83 -7.73
CA GLN A 169 -12.95 -25.37 -6.61
C GLN A 169 -12.30 -25.06 -5.26
N GLN A 170 -10.97 -25.19 -5.16
CA GLN A 170 -10.24 -24.84 -3.93
C GLN A 170 -10.33 -23.34 -3.61
N ILE A 171 -10.23 -22.47 -4.61
CA ILE A 171 -10.38 -21.02 -4.41
C ILE A 171 -11.79 -20.68 -3.90
N GLN A 172 -12.81 -21.28 -4.50
CA GLN A 172 -14.21 -21.09 -4.10
C GLN A 172 -14.46 -21.60 -2.67
N ALA A 173 -14.03 -22.83 -2.36
CA ALA A 173 -14.15 -23.40 -1.03
C ALA A 173 -13.42 -22.58 0.04
N THR A 174 -12.23 -22.07 -0.28
CA THR A 174 -11.46 -21.20 0.63
C THR A 174 -12.19 -19.88 0.88
N LYS A 175 -12.78 -19.28 -0.17
CA LYS A 175 -13.55 -18.05 -0.07
C LYS A 175 -14.80 -18.24 0.79
N GLU A 176 -15.53 -19.33 0.61
CA GLU A 176 -16.70 -19.69 1.41
C GLU A 176 -16.35 -19.96 2.87
N HIS A 177 -15.26 -20.67 3.12
CA HIS A 177 -14.79 -20.91 4.48
C HIS A 177 -14.33 -19.61 5.16
N ALA A 178 -13.68 -18.72 4.42
CA ALA A 178 -13.27 -17.41 4.92
C ALA A 178 -14.49 -16.53 5.25
N THR A 179 -15.53 -16.52 4.40
CA THR A 179 -16.77 -15.80 4.72
C THR A 179 -17.41 -16.38 5.97
N GLN A 180 -17.62 -17.70 6.04
CA GLN A 180 -18.19 -18.36 7.22
C GLN A 180 -17.38 -18.11 8.50
N THR A 181 -16.06 -18.10 8.42
CA THR A 181 -15.20 -17.81 9.58
C THR A 181 -15.35 -16.36 10.03
N VAL A 182 -15.40 -15.42 9.09
CA VAL A 182 -15.66 -14.01 9.40
C VAL A 182 -17.06 -13.83 9.98
N GLU A 183 -18.07 -14.59 9.52
CA GLU A 183 -19.45 -14.53 10.04
C GLU A 183 -19.60 -15.13 11.44
N SER A 184 -18.94 -16.26 11.69
CA SER A 184 -19.01 -16.98 12.97
C SER A 184 -18.13 -16.36 14.05
N LYS A 185 -16.93 -15.87 13.70
CA LYS A 185 -16.00 -15.22 14.62
C LYS A 185 -16.12 -13.70 14.64
N ARG A 186 -17.25 -13.13 14.20
CA ARG A 186 -17.46 -11.66 14.21
C ARG A 186 -17.16 -11.11 15.59
N THR A 187 -16.14 -10.26 15.71
CA THR A 187 -15.96 -9.43 16.89
C THR A 187 -17.17 -8.51 17.02
N ARG A 188 -17.66 -8.33 18.25
CA ARG A 188 -18.90 -7.62 18.64
C ARG A 188 -19.10 -6.21 18.02
N TYR A 189 -18.09 -5.66 17.36
CA TYR A 189 -18.05 -4.28 16.86
C TYR A 189 -18.25 -4.13 15.34
N LYS A 190 -18.33 -5.23 14.57
CA LYS A 190 -18.67 -5.17 13.12
C LYS A 190 -20.06 -5.74 12.84
N THR A 191 -21.07 -5.00 13.26
CA THR A 191 -22.46 -5.23 12.83
C THR A 191 -22.57 -4.84 11.36
N GLY A 192 -22.87 -5.80 10.48
CA GLY A 192 -22.99 -5.64 9.02
C GLY A 192 -24.14 -4.74 8.53
N LYS A 193 -24.64 -3.83 9.37
CA LYS A 193 -25.68 -2.84 9.06
C LYS A 193 -25.36 -1.46 9.66
N SER A 194 -24.08 -1.10 9.77
CA SER A 194 -23.70 0.23 10.26
C SER A 194 -24.24 1.31 9.32
N PHE A 195 -24.73 2.41 9.89
CA PHE A 195 -25.32 3.56 9.19
C PHE A 195 -24.43 4.08 8.05
N VAL A 196 -23.11 4.01 8.24
CA VAL A 196 -22.11 4.39 7.22
C VAL A 196 -22.15 3.49 5.99
N VAL A 197 -22.43 2.19 6.15
CA VAL A 197 -22.56 1.24 5.03
C VAL A 197 -23.81 1.54 4.20
N LYS A 198 -24.93 1.83 4.87
CA LYS A 198 -26.18 2.24 4.19
C LYS A 198 -26.02 3.57 3.46
N LEU A 199 -25.36 4.54 4.07
CA LEU A 199 -25.03 5.80 3.42
C LEU A 199 -24.12 5.59 2.20
N GLY A 200 -23.10 4.73 2.32
CA GLY A 200 -22.24 4.34 1.22
C GLY A 200 -23.02 3.72 0.06
N GLU A 201 -23.90 2.76 0.33
CA GLU A 201 -24.77 2.14 -0.67
C GLU A 201 -25.70 3.16 -1.35
N SER A 202 -26.33 4.07 -0.59
CA SER A 202 -27.15 5.14 -1.15
C SER A 202 -26.35 6.09 -2.02
N ILE A 203 -25.16 6.54 -1.59
CA ILE A 203 -24.30 7.43 -2.38
C ILE A 203 -23.82 6.73 -3.66
N ILE A 204 -23.40 5.46 -3.58
CA ILE A 204 -22.97 4.68 -4.75
C ILE A 204 -24.12 4.51 -5.74
N SER A 205 -25.34 4.26 -5.25
CA SER A 205 -26.52 4.17 -6.12
C SER A 205 -26.83 5.50 -6.81
N LEU A 206 -26.65 6.62 -6.12
CA LEU A 206 -26.87 7.97 -6.64
C LEU A 206 -25.78 8.35 -7.66
N VAL A 207 -24.53 8.02 -7.39
CA VAL A 207 -23.40 8.21 -8.31
C VAL A 207 -23.54 7.32 -9.54
N ARG A 208 -23.98 6.07 -9.40
CA ARG A 208 -24.24 5.18 -10.53
C ARG A 208 -25.39 5.69 -11.40
N LYS A 209 -26.47 6.15 -10.77
CA LYS A 209 -27.62 6.76 -11.46
C LYS A 209 -27.22 8.08 -12.14
N ALA A 210 -26.34 8.87 -11.53
CA ALA A 210 -25.76 10.06 -12.13
C ALA A 210 -24.79 9.73 -13.29
N LYS A 211 -24.01 8.65 -13.17
CA LYS A 211 -23.11 8.14 -14.22
C LYS A 211 -23.89 7.60 -15.43
N GLU A 212 -25.06 7.01 -15.21
CA GLU A 212 -25.99 6.61 -16.29
C GLU A 212 -26.64 7.83 -16.98
N SER A 213 -26.76 8.98 -16.30
CA SER A 213 -27.31 10.23 -16.87
C SER A 213 -26.30 11.13 -17.60
N ILE A 214 -25.00 10.81 -17.54
CA ILE A 214 -23.94 11.55 -18.24
C ILE A 214 -23.48 10.72 -19.44
N PRO A 215 -23.65 11.18 -20.69
CA PRO A 215 -23.16 10.45 -21.86
C PRO A 215 -21.63 10.62 -21.95
N THR A 216 -20.87 9.81 -21.20
CA THR A 216 -19.43 9.64 -21.45
C THR A 216 -19.25 8.76 -22.68
N LYS A 217 -19.46 9.36 -23.85
CA LYS A 217 -19.27 8.70 -25.14
C LYS A 217 -17.93 9.01 -25.82
N ILE A 218 -16.93 9.60 -25.13
CA ILE A 218 -15.73 10.12 -25.85
C ILE A 218 -14.33 9.73 -25.31
N VAL A 219 -14.11 9.08 -24.15
CA VAL A 219 -12.70 8.96 -23.66
C VAL A 219 -12.21 7.55 -23.27
N LEU A 220 -13.06 6.53 -23.16
CA LEU A 220 -12.63 5.22 -22.62
C LEU A 220 -12.44 4.10 -23.65
N GLU A 221 -13.04 4.16 -24.84
CA GLU A 221 -12.85 3.11 -25.86
C GLU A 221 -11.51 3.27 -26.61
N ASP A 222 -11.13 4.49 -27.00
CA ASP A 222 -9.86 4.75 -27.71
C ASP A 222 -8.60 4.34 -26.94
N THR A 223 -8.67 4.35 -25.60
CA THR A 223 -7.51 4.03 -24.76
C THR A 223 -7.32 2.52 -24.60
N LEU A 224 -8.40 1.73 -24.70
CA LEU A 224 -8.37 0.28 -24.57
C LEU A 224 -8.00 -0.42 -25.88
N GLU A 225 -8.45 0.10 -27.03
CA GLU A 225 -8.04 -0.43 -28.34
C GLU A 225 -6.57 -0.14 -28.65
N LYS A 226 -6.08 1.09 -28.38
CA LYS A 226 -4.65 1.41 -28.53
C LYS A 226 -3.74 0.60 -27.61
N ARG A 227 -4.21 0.23 -26.40
CA ARG A 227 -3.44 -0.65 -25.50
C ARG A 227 -3.38 -2.10 -26.01
N LYS A 228 -4.47 -2.60 -26.59
CA LYS A 228 -4.50 -3.96 -27.16
C LYS A 228 -3.60 -4.07 -28.39
N GLU A 229 -3.70 -3.15 -29.34
CA GLU A 229 -2.82 -3.16 -30.52
C GLU A 229 -1.33 -3.02 -30.16
N ASN A 230 -0.99 -2.16 -29.20
CA ASN A 230 0.41 -2.02 -28.78
C ASN A 230 0.93 -3.27 -28.06
N SER A 231 0.09 -3.94 -27.25
CA SER A 231 0.47 -5.19 -26.58
C SER A 231 0.65 -6.35 -27.56
N GLU A 232 -0.17 -6.44 -28.61
CA GLU A 232 -0.05 -7.47 -29.64
C GLU A 232 1.18 -7.25 -30.53
N LYS A 233 1.44 -6.00 -30.94
CA LYS A 233 2.64 -5.63 -31.72
C LYS A 233 3.93 -5.87 -30.91
N GLU A 234 3.93 -5.66 -29.60
CA GLU A 234 5.09 -5.90 -28.73
C GLU A 234 5.31 -7.41 -28.47
N HIS A 235 4.24 -8.19 -28.29
CA HIS A 235 4.32 -9.64 -28.18
C HIS A 235 4.81 -10.31 -29.48
N GLU A 236 4.37 -9.82 -30.65
CA GLU A 236 4.82 -10.36 -31.94
C GLU A 236 6.29 -10.02 -32.22
N LYS A 237 6.73 -8.80 -31.90
CA LYS A 237 8.13 -8.37 -32.05
C LYS A 237 9.07 -9.19 -31.13
N ASN A 238 8.66 -9.44 -29.89
CA ASN A 238 9.39 -10.30 -28.95
C ASN A 238 9.41 -11.78 -29.38
N ARG A 239 8.33 -12.28 -29.97
CA ARG A 239 8.26 -13.65 -30.51
C ARG A 239 9.22 -13.82 -31.70
N VAL A 240 9.24 -12.88 -32.65
CA VAL A 240 10.16 -12.91 -33.81
C VAL A 240 11.63 -12.80 -33.36
N GLN A 241 11.94 -11.94 -32.39
CA GLN A 241 13.30 -11.73 -31.89
C GLN A 241 13.82 -12.95 -31.09
N SER A 242 12.94 -13.64 -30.34
CA SER A 242 13.29 -14.87 -29.63
C SER A 242 13.62 -16.04 -30.59
N VAL A 243 12.93 -16.12 -31.73
CA VAL A 243 13.16 -17.15 -32.77
C VAL A 243 14.46 -16.87 -33.54
N GLN A 244 14.76 -15.61 -33.86
CA GLN A 244 16.02 -15.22 -34.51
C GLN A 244 17.24 -15.45 -33.60
N ASN A 245 17.13 -15.17 -32.30
CA ASN A 245 18.20 -15.43 -31.34
C ASN A 245 18.45 -16.93 -31.11
N ARG A 246 17.41 -17.77 -31.11
CA ARG A 246 17.57 -19.23 -31.06
C ARG A 246 18.28 -19.79 -32.31
N LYS A 247 17.97 -19.28 -33.52
CA LYS A 247 18.66 -19.67 -34.77
C LYS A 247 20.14 -19.24 -34.78
N LYS A 248 20.48 -18.05 -34.27
CA LYS A 248 21.89 -17.61 -34.11
C LYS A 248 22.67 -18.44 -33.09
N LYS A 249 22.04 -18.84 -31.97
CA LYS A 249 22.67 -19.66 -30.92
C LYS A 249 22.98 -21.08 -31.41
N ASN A 250 22.08 -21.68 -32.20
CA ASN A 250 22.31 -23.00 -32.80
C ASN A 250 23.37 -23.00 -33.91
N ARG A 251 23.51 -21.90 -34.68
CA ARG A 251 24.60 -21.75 -35.66
C ARG A 251 25.99 -21.62 -35.01
N LYS A 252 26.11 -20.98 -33.84
CA LYS A 252 27.38 -20.88 -33.10
C LYS A 252 27.80 -22.19 -32.42
N LYS A 253 26.85 -23.08 -32.09
CA LYS A 253 27.11 -24.40 -31.50
C LYS A 253 27.55 -25.47 -32.51
N LYS A 254 27.40 -25.21 -33.82
CA LYS A 254 27.76 -26.14 -34.91
C LYS A 254 29.12 -25.82 -35.57
N LYS A 255 29.84 -24.82 -35.05
CA LYS A 255 31.15 -24.33 -35.54
C LYS A 255 32.25 -24.40 -34.46
N ARG A 256 32.02 -25.12 -33.37
CA ARG A 256 33.00 -25.47 -32.34
C ARG A 256 33.02 -26.97 -32.18
#